data_AF-G9AJB9-F1
#
_entry.id   AF-G9AJB9-F1
#
_cell.length_a   1.000
_cell.length_b   1.000
_cell.length_c   1.000
_cell.angle_alpha   90.00
_cell.angle_beta   90.00
_cell.angle_gamma   90.00
#
_symmetry.space_group_name_H-M   'P 1'
#
loop_
_entity.id
_entity.type
_entity.pdbx_description
1 polymer ?
#
loop_
_entity_poly.entity_id
_entity_poly.type
_entity_poly.pdbx_seq_one_letter_code
_entity_poly.pdbx_strand_id
1 'polypeptide(L)'
;MGVTRRDLALLEVLRTLVLWLATFMTALPLGLALAWVLLAVVNVEAFGWRVPMHIFPYEWVRLGLVALAAAVVSMFIPLRRLAGLAPSELLKVFANER
;
A
#
# COMPACT_ATOMS: atom_id res chain seq x y z
N MET A 1 -8.73 4.43 -28.95
CA MET A 1 -9.06 3.27 -28.08
C MET A 1 -9.32 3.81 -26.68
N GLY A 2 -10.58 4.07 -26.36
CA GLY A 2 -10.96 4.94 -25.24
C GLY A 2 -11.16 4.15 -23.95
N VAL A 3 -10.12 4.10 -23.12
CA VAL A 3 -10.28 3.70 -21.71
C VAL A 3 -11.11 4.79 -21.03
N THR A 4 -12.25 4.44 -20.45
CA THR A 4 -13.09 5.46 -19.80
C THR A 4 -12.37 5.98 -18.55
N ARG A 5 -12.63 7.24 -18.16
CA ARG A 5 -12.06 7.83 -16.92
C ARG A 5 -12.35 6.99 -15.68
N ARG A 6 -13.44 6.20 -15.69
CA ARG A 6 -13.82 5.27 -14.63
C ARG A 6 -12.93 4.03 -14.61
N ASP A 7 -12.61 3.45 -15.76
CA ASP A 7 -11.74 2.28 -15.85
C ASP A 7 -10.31 2.61 -15.39
N LEU A 8 -9.80 3.80 -15.72
CA LEU A 8 -8.51 4.27 -15.22
C LEU A 8 -8.50 4.44 -13.69
N ALA A 9 -9.57 4.98 -13.12
CA ALA A 9 -9.69 5.12 -11.67
C ALA A 9 -9.78 3.76 -10.96
N LEU A 10 -10.53 2.80 -11.52
CA LEU A 10 -10.64 1.45 -10.97
C LEU A 10 -9.31 0.69 -11.01
N LEU A 11 -8.56 0.81 -12.12
CA LEU A 11 -7.24 0.21 -12.24
C LEU A 11 -6.24 0.77 -11.22
N GLU A 12 -6.26 2.08 -10.99
CA GLU A 12 -5.37 2.71 -10.00
C GLU A 12 -5.72 2.28 -8.56
N VAL A 13 -7.01 2.17 -8.25
CA VAL A 13 -7.49 1.67 -6.95
C VAL A 13 -7.09 0.22 -6.76
N LEU A 14 -7.34 -0.64 -7.76
CA LEU A 14 -6.98 -2.05 -7.70
C LEU A 14 -5.46 -2.23 -7.54
N ARG A 15 -4.66 -1.49 -8.31
CA ARG A 15 -3.20 -1.52 -8.22
C ARG A 15 -2.72 -1.13 -6.82
N THR A 16 -3.24 -0.05 -6.26
CA THR A 16 -2.86 0.42 -4.93
C THR A 16 -3.27 -0.59 -3.84
N LEU A 17 -4.46 -1.18 -3.95
CA LEU A 17 -4.93 -2.22 -3.03
C LEU A 17 -4.06 -3.48 -3.10
N VAL A 18 -3.71 -3.93 -4.30
CA VAL A 18 -2.84 -5.10 -4.49
C VAL A 18 -1.46 -4.85 -3.90
N LEU A 19 -0.87 -3.67 -4.14
CA LEU A 19 0.41 -3.29 -3.56
C LEU A 19 0.34 -3.24 -2.03
N TRP A 20 -0.68 -2.60 -1.48
CA TRP A 20 -0.90 -2.55 -0.03
C TRP A 20 -0.98 -3.97 0.57
N LEU A 21 -1.79 -4.85 -0.01
CA LEU A 21 -1.98 -6.20 0.49
C LEU A 21 -0.68 -7.01 0.43
N ALA A 22 0.03 -6.95 -0.71
CA ALA A 22 1.30 -7.64 -0.88
C ALA A 22 2.36 -7.16 0.12
N THR A 23 2.46 -5.83 0.32
CA THR A 23 3.37 -5.25 1.32
C THR A 23 2.99 -5.70 2.72
N PHE A 24 1.70 -5.65 3.09
CA PHE A 24 1.24 -6.03 4.42
C PHE A 24 1.47 -7.52 4.72
N MET A 25 1.18 -8.40 3.75
CA MET A 25 1.44 -9.84 3.85
C MET A 25 2.92 -10.19 4.00
N THR A 26 3.82 -9.35 3.47
CA THR A 26 5.27 -9.55 3.59
C THR A 26 5.82 -8.90 4.88
N ALA A 27 5.29 -7.75 5.27
CA ALA A 27 5.72 -7.00 6.45
C ALA A 27 5.35 -7.72 7.75
N LEU A 28 4.18 -8.38 7.81
CA LEU A 28 3.75 -9.13 8.99
C LEU A 28 4.74 -10.24 9.41
N PRO A 29 5.08 -11.24 8.56
CA PRO A 29 6.00 -12.30 8.93
C PRO A 29 7.39 -11.75 9.24
N LEU A 30 7.83 -10.72 8.50
CA LEU A 30 9.11 -10.06 8.77
C LEU A 30 9.13 -9.42 10.15
N GLY A 31 8.08 -8.68 10.53
CA GLY A 31 7.96 -8.05 11.84
C GLY A 31 7.91 -9.08 12.98
N LEU A 32 7.23 -10.20 12.77
CA LEU A 32 7.19 -11.30 13.74
C LEU A 32 8.55 -11.98 13.89
N ALA A 33 9.26 -12.22 12.79
CA ALA A 33 10.61 -12.77 12.82
C ALA A 33 11.57 -11.84 13.58
N LEU A 34 11.51 -10.53 13.31
CA LEU A 34 12.31 -9.54 14.02
C LEU A 34 11.98 -9.50 15.51
N ALA A 35 10.70 -9.45 15.88
CA ALA A 35 10.28 -9.49 17.28
C ALA A 35 10.75 -10.77 17.99
N TRP A 36 10.69 -11.91 17.29
CA TRP A 36 11.23 -13.17 17.81
C TRP A 36 12.74 -13.10 18.03
N VAL A 37 13.53 -12.60 17.07
CA VAL A 37 14.98 -12.43 17.22
C VAL A 37 15.31 -11.52 18.40
N LEU A 38 14.58 -10.41 18.54
CA LEU A 38 14.76 -9.48 19.65
C LEU A 38 14.50 -10.15 21.00
N LEU A 39 13.43 -10.95 21.11
CA LEU A 39 13.06 -11.61 22.37
C LEU A 39 13.91 -12.85 22.67
N ALA A 40 14.28 -13.64 21.65
CA ALA A 40 14.93 -14.93 21.83
C ALA A 40 16.45 -14.85 21.83
N VAL A 41 17.04 -13.89 21.09
CA VAL A 41 18.49 -13.73 20.97
C VAL A 41 18.92 -12.50 21.77
N VAL A 42 18.45 -11.31 21.37
CA VAL A 42 18.95 -10.06 21.94
C VAL A 42 18.60 -9.92 23.41
N ASN A 43 17.36 -10.21 23.82
CA ASN A 43 16.94 -10.10 25.22
C ASN A 43 17.64 -11.11 26.13
N VAL A 44 17.87 -12.33 25.62
CA VAL A 44 18.56 -13.38 26.38
C VAL A 44 20.03 -13.01 26.55
N GLU A 45 20.69 -12.50 25.52
CA GLU A 45 22.09 -12.07 25.59
C GLU A 45 22.26 -10.83 26.48
N ALA A 46 21.31 -9.89 26.43
CA ALA A 46 21.36 -8.65 27.19
C ALA A 46 21.04 -8.84 28.68
N PHE A 47 20.11 -9.75 29.02
CA PHE A 47 19.57 -9.84 30.38
C PHE A 47 19.67 -11.24 31.02
N GLY A 48 19.97 -12.30 30.27
CA GLY A 48 20.06 -13.67 30.77
C GLY A 48 18.71 -14.39 30.94
N TRP A 49 17.60 -13.73 30.61
CA TRP A 49 16.25 -14.30 30.66
C TRP A 49 15.44 -13.92 29.41
N ARG A 50 14.44 -14.73 29.03
CA ARG A 50 13.60 -14.51 27.84
C ARG A 50 12.22 -14.01 28.25
N VAL A 51 11.79 -12.88 27.69
CA VAL A 51 10.38 -12.46 27.76
C VAL A 51 9.55 -13.33 26.80
N PRO A 52 8.47 -13.99 27.25
CA PRO A 52 7.61 -14.80 26.39
C PRO A 52 6.87 -13.92 25.39
N MET A 53 6.97 -14.28 24.11
CA MET A 53 6.30 -13.54 23.04
C MET A 53 4.79 -13.73 23.12
N HIS A 54 4.07 -12.61 23.27
CA HIS A 54 2.62 -12.58 23.19
C HIS A 54 2.18 -12.08 21.82
N ILE A 55 1.22 -12.77 21.22
CA ILE A 55 0.68 -12.44 19.90
C ILE A 55 -0.64 -11.68 20.09
N PHE A 56 -0.72 -10.48 19.52
CA PHE A 56 -1.91 -9.62 19.59
C PHE A 56 -2.54 -9.49 18.19
N PRO A 57 -3.39 -10.46 17.77
CA PRO A 57 -3.95 -10.47 16.41
C PRO A 57 -4.81 -9.24 16.11
N TYR A 58 -5.42 -8.63 17.13
CA TYR A 58 -6.18 -7.38 16.98
C TYR A 58 -5.30 -6.21 16.51
N GLU A 59 -4.06 -6.11 17.01
CA GLU A 59 -3.13 -5.07 16.58
C GLU A 59 -2.71 -5.28 15.11
N TRP A 60 -2.64 -6.52 14.64
CA TRP A 60 -2.35 -6.80 13.23
C TRP A 60 -3.45 -6.26 12.32
N VAL A 61 -4.72 -6.49 12.67
CA VAL A 61 -5.87 -5.94 11.92
C VAL A 61 -5.82 -4.41 11.93
N ARG A 62 -5.57 -3.81 13.09
CA ARG A 62 -5.45 -2.35 13.23
C ARG A 62 -4.31 -1.77 12.38
N LEU A 63 -3.13 -2.39 12.38
CA LEU A 63 -2.02 -2.00 11.52
C LEU A 63 -2.37 -2.11 10.03
N GLY A 64 -3.08 -3.18 9.64
CA GLY A 64 -3.61 -3.35 8.30
C GLY A 64 -4.54 -2.21 7.91
N LEU A 65 -5.49 -1.84 8.77
CA LEU A 65 -6.42 -0.73 8.54
C LEU A 65 -5.70 0.62 8.42
N VAL A 66 -4.71 0.88 9.27
CA VAL A 66 -3.90 2.11 9.18
C VAL A 66 -3.11 2.15 7.87
N ALA A 67 -2.49 1.05 7.48
CA ALA A 67 -1.77 0.95 6.21
C ALA A 67 -2.72 1.12 5.01
N LEU A 68 -3.95 0.60 5.11
CA LEU A 68 -4.96 0.75 4.07
C LEU A 68 -5.40 2.21 3.95
N ALA A 69 -5.62 2.89 5.07
CA ALA A 69 -5.92 4.32 5.08
C ALA A 69 -4.78 5.12 4.44
N ALA A 70 -3.52 4.81 4.74
CA ALA A 70 -2.37 5.44 4.11
C ALA A 70 -2.32 5.19 2.58
N ALA A 71 -2.63 3.96 2.15
CA ALA A 71 -2.72 3.61 0.73
C ALA A 71 -3.84 4.40 0.03
N VAL A 72 -5.01 4.52 0.64
CA VAL A 72 -6.12 5.36 0.15
C VAL A 72 -5.69 6.83 0.06
N VAL A 73 -5.00 7.34 1.08
CA VAL A 73 -4.50 8.73 1.08
C VAL A 73 -3.48 8.96 -0.05
N SER A 74 -2.61 7.98 -0.34
CA SER A 74 -1.64 8.09 -1.43
C SER A 74 -2.29 8.28 -2.80
N MET A 75 -3.51 7.77 -3.00
CA MET A 75 -4.25 7.87 -4.26
C MET A 75 -4.80 9.28 -4.53
N PHE A 76 -4.85 10.19 -3.54
CA PHE A 76 -5.29 11.56 -3.78
C PHE A 76 -4.41 12.31 -4.80
N ILE A 77 -3.11 11.98 -4.88
CA ILE A 77 -2.18 12.59 -5.82
C ILE A 77 -2.48 12.17 -7.28
N PRO A 78 -2.52 10.88 -7.64
CA PRO A 78 -2.86 10.44 -9.00
C PRO A 78 -4.30 10.81 -9.39
N LEU A 79 -5.27 10.75 -8.48
CA LEU A 79 -6.65 11.20 -8.74
C LEU A 79 -6.71 12.69 -9.11
N ARG A 80 -5.95 13.55 -8.43
CA ARG A 80 -5.83 14.98 -8.80
C ARG A 80 -5.13 15.17 -10.14
N ARG A 81 -4.11 14.36 -10.48
CA ARG A 81 -3.46 14.41 -11.80
C ARG A 81 -4.37 13.92 -12.93
N LEU A 82 -5.19 12.90 -12.69
CA LEU A 82 -6.21 12.40 -13.62
C LEU A 82 -7.28 13.46 -13.92
N ALA A 83 -7.67 14.26 -12.92
CA ALA A 83 -8.56 15.40 -13.11
C ALA A 83 -7.92 16.54 -13.95
N GLY A 84 -6.59 16.63 -13.95
CA GLY A 84 -5.82 17.61 -14.73
C GLY A 84 -5.50 17.19 -16.17
N LEU A 85 -5.76 15.94 -16.57
CA LEU A 85 -5.65 15.48 -17.96
C LEU A 85 -6.88 15.97 -18.75
N ALA A 86 -6.85 17.26 -19.04
CA ALA A 86 -7.84 17.96 -19.82
C ALA A 86 -7.95 17.36 -21.24
N PRO A 87 -9.13 17.45 -21.88
CA PRO A 87 -9.46 16.82 -23.17
C PRO A 87 -8.70 17.38 -24.40
N SER A 88 -7.67 18.19 -24.20
CA SER A 88 -7.01 18.98 -25.26
C SER A 88 -5.98 18.20 -26.08
N GLU A 89 -5.53 17.03 -25.63
CA GLU A 89 -4.66 16.14 -26.43
C GLU A 89 -5.44 15.39 -27.52
N LEU A 90 -6.76 15.22 -27.36
CA LEU A 90 -7.61 14.60 -28.37
C LEU A 90 -7.93 15.56 -29.53
N LEU A 91 -7.94 16.88 -29.30
CA LEU A 91 -8.22 17.87 -30.34
C LEU A 91 -7.01 18.16 -31.26
N LYS A 92 -5.78 17.83 -30.84
CA LYS A 92 -4.58 18.03 -31.68
C LYS A 92 -4.41 16.96 -32.76
N VAL A 93 -4.92 15.74 -32.55
CA VAL A 93 -4.80 14.64 -33.52
C VAL A 93 -5.77 14.83 -34.70
N PHE A 94 -6.96 15.40 -34.46
CA PHE A 94 -7.93 15.69 -35.54
C PHE A 94 -7.64 16.97 -36.34
N ALA A 95 -6.72 17.82 -35.88
CA ALA A 95 -6.32 19.03 -36.59
C ALA A 95 -5.21 18.79 -37.63
N ASN A 96 -4.63 17.58 -37.67
CA ASN A 96 -3.46 17.26 -38.49
C ASN A 96 -3.74 16.28 -39.65
N GLU A 97 -5.02 16.07 -40.00
CA GLU A 97 -5.43 15.38 -41.24
C GLU A 97 -6.19 16.34 -42.16
N ARG A 98 -5.49 17.35 -42.70
CA ARG A 98 -5.90 18.02 -43.93
C ARG A 98 -4.75 18.06 -44.91
#